data_AF-A0A1D6FJU6-F1
#
_entry.id   AF-A0A1D6FJU6-F1
#
_cell.length_a   1.000
_cell.length_b   1.000
_cell.length_c   1.000
_cell.angle_alpha   90.00
_cell.angle_beta   90.00
_cell.angle_gamma   90.00
#
_symmetry.space_group_name_H-M   'P 1'
#
loop_
_entity.id
_entity.type
_entity.pdbx_description
1 polymer ?
#
loop_
_entity_poly.entity_id
_entity_poly.type
_entity_poly.pdbx_seq_one_letter_code
_entity_poly.pdbx_strand_id
1 'polypeptide(L)'
;MSLPHPVPRETVASAVASLTMWMKKRTAQTRPNLLADERDDLVVLQLSLRRIPASSSARPRLLPLPHPVIGHDGASVCVISDDRPKSRSPSASDLLHASKSLHRLPVSDVIPLSTLRTDYRPYESRRRLAASHDLFIADRAIVPLLPRVLGKAFYATKKAPIGVDFSRVGWPEQVRKVLGSAFLYLRSGTCSGIKVGRLDMEEEVIVDNVMAAVEEAVEKVPKKWANVRALHLKAVDSVALPIYQVVPELGMKIEVPEIIGSGEVIDEEGGCWCPWKRGICQCECQEEEE
;
A
#
# COMPACT_ATOMS: atom_id res chain seq x y z
N MET A 1 -2.86 -29.75 -18.99
CA MET A 1 -3.78 -29.99 -17.86
C MET A 1 -3.57 -28.85 -16.87
N SER A 2 -4.41 -27.81 -16.96
CA SER A 2 -4.35 -26.63 -16.10
C SER A 2 -4.68 -27.04 -14.67
N LEU A 3 -3.77 -26.74 -13.73
CA LEU A 3 -4.03 -26.90 -12.30
C LEU A 3 -5.32 -26.16 -11.96
N PRO A 4 -6.25 -26.76 -11.19
CA PRO A 4 -7.48 -26.09 -10.82
C PRO A 4 -7.13 -24.81 -10.08
N HIS A 5 -7.50 -23.67 -10.67
CA HIS A 5 -7.33 -22.39 -10.03
C HIS A 5 -8.17 -22.43 -8.75
N PRO A 6 -7.58 -22.22 -7.57
CA PRO A 6 -8.31 -22.33 -6.29
C PRO A 6 -9.41 -21.29 -6.14
N VAL A 7 -9.45 -20.29 -7.02
CA VAL A 7 -10.52 -19.31 -7.15
C VAL A 7 -11.28 -19.56 -8.45
N PRO A 8 -12.54 -20.01 -8.39
CA PRO A 8 -13.38 -20.16 -9.58
C PRO A 8 -13.80 -18.79 -10.12
N ARG A 9 -13.64 -18.59 -11.43
CA ARG A 9 -14.00 -17.35 -12.14
C ARG A 9 -15.49 -17.01 -11.97
N GLU A 10 -16.35 -18.02 -11.94
CA GLU A 10 -17.81 -17.87 -11.79
C GLU A 10 -18.19 -17.20 -10.46
N THR A 11 -17.54 -17.59 -9.36
CA THR A 11 -17.77 -16.98 -8.04
C THR A 11 -17.31 -15.53 -8.02
N VAL A 12 -16.19 -15.21 -8.67
CA VAL A 12 -15.72 -13.83 -8.81
C VAL A 12 -16.72 -13.01 -9.62
N ALA A 13 -17.21 -13.53 -10.75
CA ALA A 13 -18.19 -12.84 -11.59
C ALA A 13 -19.50 -12.56 -10.83
N SER A 14 -20.03 -13.55 -10.11
CA SER A 14 -21.22 -13.38 -9.28
C SER A 14 -21.02 -12.33 -8.17
N ALA A 15 -19.85 -12.32 -7.53
CA ALA A 15 -19.50 -11.33 -6.52
C ALA A 15 -19.38 -9.91 -7.11
N VAL A 16 -18.74 -9.77 -8.28
CA VAL A 16 -18.61 -8.49 -8.98
C VAL A 16 -19.99 -7.97 -9.40
N ALA A 17 -20.82 -8.79 -10.03
CA ALA A 17 -22.18 -8.42 -10.42
C ALA A 17 -23.02 -7.95 -9.22
N SER A 18 -22.93 -8.69 -8.10
CA SER A 18 -23.61 -8.33 -6.85
C SER A 18 -23.13 -6.98 -6.30
N LEU A 19 -21.83 -6.68 -6.35
CA LEU A 19 -21.28 -5.39 -5.92
C LEU A 19 -21.67 -4.25 -6.84
N THR A 20 -21.61 -4.45 -8.15
CA THR A 20 -22.00 -3.45 -9.14
C THR A 20 -23.47 -3.10 -9.00
N MET A 21 -24.34 -4.09 -8.80
CA MET A 21 -25.78 -3.87 -8.55
C MET A 21 -26.00 -3.08 -7.24
N TRP A 22 -25.29 -3.45 -6.16
CA TRP A 22 -25.37 -2.75 -4.88
C TRP A 22 -24.90 -1.30 -4.98
N MET A 23 -23.77 -1.06 -5.67
CA MET A 23 -23.23 0.28 -5.91
C MET A 23 -24.20 1.13 -6.74
N LYS A 24 -24.74 0.63 -7.86
CA LYS A 24 -25.73 1.33 -8.69
C LYS A 24 -26.97 1.73 -7.88
N LYS A 25 -27.49 0.83 -7.04
CA LYS A 25 -28.62 1.12 -6.15
C LYS A 25 -28.27 2.20 -5.13
N ARG A 26 -27.04 2.19 -4.61
CA ARG A 26 -26.57 3.17 -3.64
C ARG A 26 -26.38 4.55 -4.26
N THR A 27 -25.80 4.64 -5.45
CA THR A 27 -25.65 5.90 -6.19
C THR A 27 -27.01 6.52 -6.52
N ALA A 28 -28.02 5.71 -6.82
CA ALA A 28 -29.38 6.19 -7.04
C ALA A 28 -30.09 6.69 -5.75
N GLN A 29 -29.77 6.11 -4.59
CA GLN A 29 -30.35 6.49 -3.30
C GLN A 29 -29.64 7.66 -2.63
N THR A 30 -28.33 7.77 -2.84
CA THR A 30 -27.51 8.84 -2.28
C THR A 30 -27.70 10.08 -3.14
N ARG A 31 -28.20 11.17 -2.55
CA ARG A 31 -28.24 12.48 -3.23
C ARG A 31 -26.84 12.80 -3.77
N PRO A 32 -26.69 13.36 -4.98
CA PRO A 32 -25.38 13.67 -5.53
C PRO A 32 -24.72 14.73 -4.66
N ASN A 33 -23.93 14.29 -3.68
CA ASN A 33 -23.05 15.16 -2.95
C ASN A 33 -21.91 15.48 -3.92
N LEU A 34 -21.79 16.74 -4.35
CA LEU A 34 -20.66 17.22 -5.17
C LEU A 34 -19.27 17.01 -4.52
N LEU A 35 -19.27 16.56 -3.26
CA LEU A 35 -18.10 16.27 -2.44
C LEU A 35 -17.92 14.76 -2.16
N ALA A 36 -18.71 13.88 -2.78
CA ALA A 36 -18.42 12.45 -2.72
C ALA A 36 -17.04 12.24 -3.36
N ASP A 37 -16.09 11.76 -2.55
CA ASP A 37 -14.73 11.52 -3.02
C ASP A 37 -14.81 10.49 -4.16
N GLU A 38 -14.08 10.70 -5.26
CA GLU A 38 -13.88 9.71 -6.36
C GLU A 38 -13.33 8.35 -5.88
N ARG A 39 -13.04 8.24 -4.58
CA ARG A 39 -12.58 7.05 -3.89
C ARG A 39 -13.72 6.08 -3.55
N ASP A 40 -14.96 6.56 -3.46
CA ASP A 40 -16.10 5.75 -3.04
C ASP A 40 -16.53 4.73 -4.12
N ASP A 41 -16.15 4.98 -5.37
CA ASP A 41 -16.43 4.13 -6.53
C ASP A 41 -15.35 3.03 -6.76
N LEU A 42 -14.41 2.88 -5.83
CA LEU A 42 -13.32 1.92 -5.95
C LEU A 42 -13.70 0.54 -5.42
N VAL A 43 -13.43 -0.48 -6.25
CA VAL A 43 -13.47 -1.90 -5.86
C VAL A 43 -12.10 -2.31 -5.31
N VAL A 44 -12.12 -2.87 -4.09
CA VAL A 44 -10.94 -3.27 -3.34
C VAL A 44 -10.99 -4.77 -3.04
N LEU A 45 -9.95 -5.49 -3.45
CA LEU A 45 -9.71 -6.87 -3.05
C LEU A 45 -8.94 -6.90 -1.72
N GLN A 46 -9.56 -7.45 -0.68
CA GLN A 46 -8.97 -7.66 0.63
C GLN A 46 -8.39 -9.07 0.76
N LEU A 47 -7.07 -9.13 0.79
CA LEU A 47 -6.28 -10.32 1.08
C LEU A 47 -6.06 -10.45 2.59
N SER A 48 -6.39 -11.61 3.16
CA SER A 48 -6.14 -11.95 4.55
C SER A 48 -5.15 -13.10 4.65
N LEU A 49 -4.08 -12.90 5.41
CA LEU A 49 -3.00 -13.86 5.62
C LEU A 49 -3.16 -14.62 6.95
N ARG A 50 -2.61 -15.83 7.02
CA ARG A 50 -2.56 -16.64 8.26
C ARG A 50 -1.47 -16.17 9.20
N ARG A 51 -0.27 -15.93 8.67
CA ARG A 51 0.90 -15.47 9.42
C ARG A 51 1.41 -14.14 8.89
N ILE A 52 1.71 -13.23 9.81
CA ILE A 52 2.27 -11.92 9.51
C ILE A 52 3.68 -12.13 8.92
N PRO A 53 4.01 -11.49 7.79
CA PRO A 53 5.35 -11.55 7.24
C PRO A 53 6.37 -10.93 8.21
N ALA A 54 7.52 -11.59 8.40
CA ALA A 54 8.56 -11.14 9.33
C ALA A 54 9.21 -9.81 8.91
N SER A 55 9.28 -9.51 7.61
CA SER A 55 9.81 -8.25 7.09
C SER A 55 8.68 -7.29 6.72
N SER A 56 8.37 -6.33 7.59
CA SER A 56 7.47 -5.23 7.25
C SER A 56 8.23 -4.19 6.40
N SER A 57 8.10 -4.26 5.08
CA SER A 57 8.64 -3.22 4.21
C SER A 57 7.58 -2.16 3.95
N ALA A 58 7.93 -0.88 4.09
CA ALA A 58 7.05 0.22 3.69
C ALA A 58 6.92 0.36 2.16
N ARG A 59 7.72 -0.40 1.39
CA ARG A 59 7.69 -0.37 -0.07
C ARG A 59 6.50 -1.16 -0.61
N PRO A 60 5.64 -0.55 -1.45
CA PRO A 60 4.58 -1.27 -2.12
C PRO A 60 5.16 -2.32 -3.08
N ARG A 61 4.47 -3.45 -3.19
CA ARG A 61 4.71 -4.45 -4.23
C ARG A 61 3.80 -4.14 -5.42
N LEU A 62 4.37 -4.07 -6.62
CA LEU A 62 3.65 -3.79 -7.86
C LEU A 62 2.99 -5.08 -8.36
N LEU A 63 1.69 -5.04 -8.66
CA LEU A 63 0.91 -6.11 -9.25
C LEU A 63 0.51 -5.70 -10.68
N PRO A 64 1.16 -6.19 -11.73
CA PRO A 64 0.79 -5.83 -13.10
C PRO A 64 -0.64 -6.28 -13.38
N LEU A 65 -1.49 -5.36 -13.85
CA LEU A 65 -2.87 -5.66 -14.24
C LEU A 65 -3.03 -5.55 -15.76
N PRO A 66 -3.93 -6.36 -16.36
CA PRO A 66 -4.24 -6.24 -17.78
C PRO A 66 -4.94 -4.91 -18.09
N HIS A 67 -5.82 -4.43 -17.19
CA HIS A 67 -6.51 -3.16 -17.34
C HIS A 67 -6.16 -2.17 -16.21
N PRO A 68 -5.51 -1.04 -16.50
CA PRO A 68 -5.09 -0.08 -15.48
C PRO A 68 -6.26 0.55 -14.74
N VAL A 69 -6.28 0.43 -13.40
CA VAL A 69 -7.30 1.05 -12.53
C VAL A 69 -7.21 2.58 -12.53
N ILE A 70 -6.03 3.11 -12.83
CA ILE A 70 -5.77 4.55 -12.96
C ILE A 70 -5.96 4.92 -14.43
N GLY A 71 -7.09 5.54 -14.75
CA GLY A 71 -7.37 6.02 -16.11
C GLY A 71 -6.38 7.11 -16.55
N HIS A 72 -5.95 7.06 -17.81
CA HIS A 72 -4.94 7.97 -18.35
C HIS A 72 -5.40 9.43 -18.49
N ASP A 73 -6.72 9.69 -18.49
CA ASP A 73 -7.30 10.98 -18.89
C ASP A 73 -7.60 11.95 -17.73
N GLY A 74 -7.43 11.50 -16.48
CA GLY A 74 -7.68 12.33 -15.28
C GLY A 74 -6.71 12.12 -14.12
N ALA A 75 -5.75 11.19 -14.25
CA ALA A 75 -4.83 10.89 -13.17
C ALA A 75 -3.64 11.86 -13.15
N SER A 76 -3.47 12.57 -12.03
CA SER A 76 -2.31 13.42 -11.80
C SER A 76 -1.17 12.62 -11.17
N VAL A 77 -0.11 12.38 -11.94
CA VAL A 77 1.11 11.70 -11.46
C VAL A 77 2.15 12.74 -11.08
N CYS A 78 2.62 12.66 -9.84
CA CYS A 78 3.73 13.47 -9.33
C CYS A 78 5.01 12.65 -9.31
N VAL A 79 6.08 13.19 -9.89
CA VAL A 79 7.41 12.58 -9.88
C VAL A 79 8.33 13.38 -8.96
N ILE A 80 8.94 12.69 -8.00
CA ILE A 80 9.90 13.26 -7.07
C ILE A 80 11.30 12.94 -7.57
N SER A 81 12.00 13.98 -8.03
CA SER A 81 13.37 13.86 -8.52
C SER A 81 14.40 14.08 -7.42
N ASP A 82 15.54 13.41 -7.55
CA ASP A 82 16.71 13.63 -6.71
C ASP A 82 17.57 14.76 -7.28
N ASP A 83 17.62 15.87 -6.55
CA ASP A 83 18.34 17.10 -6.90
C ASP A 83 19.74 17.15 -6.26
N ARG A 84 20.22 16.04 -5.70
CA ARG A 84 21.56 15.99 -5.10
C ARG A 84 22.62 16.13 -6.20
N PRO A 85 23.66 16.97 -6.01
CA PRO A 85 24.70 17.24 -7.01
C PRO A 85 25.60 16.03 -7.34
N LYS A 86 25.45 14.92 -6.60
CA LYS A 86 26.17 13.65 -6.82
C LYS A 86 25.28 12.55 -7.39
N SER A 87 24.01 12.86 -7.72
CA SER A 87 23.07 11.88 -8.25
C SER A 87 23.17 11.78 -9.77
N ARG A 88 23.13 10.53 -10.25
CA ARG A 88 23.16 10.17 -11.68
C ARG A 88 21.76 10.29 -12.32
N SER A 89 20.79 10.85 -11.60
CA SER A 89 19.44 11.10 -12.08
C SER A 89 19.44 12.36 -12.95
N PRO A 90 18.74 12.34 -14.11
CA PRO A 90 18.57 13.54 -14.92
C PRO A 90 17.80 14.64 -14.17
N SER A 91 18.07 15.90 -14.53
CA SER A 91 17.42 17.08 -13.95
C SER A 91 15.89 16.97 -14.05
N ALA A 92 15.19 17.53 -13.07
CA ALA A 92 13.73 17.58 -13.01
C ALA A 92 13.09 18.15 -14.31
N SER A 93 13.76 19.14 -14.94
CA SER A 93 13.34 19.73 -16.20
C SER A 93 13.45 18.77 -17.38
N ASP A 94 14.53 17.99 -17.45
CA ASP A 94 14.80 17.06 -18.55
C ASP A 94 13.87 15.85 -18.48
N LEU A 95 13.52 15.41 -17.27
CA LEU A 95 12.51 14.39 -17.04
C LEU A 95 11.11 14.85 -17.48
N LEU A 96 10.75 16.11 -17.23
CA LEU A 96 9.49 16.69 -17.72
C LEU A 96 9.47 16.81 -19.24
N HIS A 97 10.56 17.23 -19.87
CA HIS A 97 10.65 17.33 -21.33
C HIS A 97 10.65 15.95 -21.99
N ALA A 98 11.34 14.96 -21.40
CA ALA A 98 11.34 13.57 -21.85
C ALA A 98 9.98 12.87 -21.62
N SER A 99 9.29 13.19 -20.52
CA SER A 99 7.95 12.64 -20.26
C SER A 99 6.88 13.25 -21.15
N LYS A 100 6.98 14.55 -21.47
CA LYS A 100 6.05 15.24 -22.39
C LYS A 100 6.26 14.82 -23.85
N SER A 101 7.50 14.61 -24.26
CA SER A 101 7.82 14.14 -25.63
C SER A 101 7.39 12.69 -25.87
N LEU A 102 7.42 11.85 -24.83
CA LEU A 102 6.78 10.54 -24.83
C LEU A 102 5.28 10.69 -24.51
N HIS A 103 4.49 11.15 -25.48
CA HIS A 103 3.03 11.43 -25.52
C HIS A 103 2.03 10.44 -24.82
N ARG A 104 2.46 9.54 -23.93
CA ARG A 104 1.65 8.54 -23.21
C ARG A 104 1.87 8.50 -21.69
N LEU A 105 2.63 9.41 -21.08
CA LEU A 105 2.83 9.44 -19.62
C LEU A 105 2.10 10.64 -19.00
N PRO A 106 1.04 10.44 -18.19
CA PRO A 106 0.28 11.52 -17.55
C PRO A 106 1.04 12.09 -16.33
N VAL A 107 2.21 12.71 -16.55
CA VAL A 107 3.00 13.36 -15.49
C VAL A 107 2.58 14.82 -15.39
N SER A 108 1.93 15.18 -14.28
CA SER A 108 1.47 16.56 -14.04
C SER A 108 2.59 17.45 -13.53
N ASP A 109 3.27 17.01 -12.46
CA ASP A 109 4.28 17.81 -11.76
C ASP A 109 5.53 16.98 -11.44
N VAL A 110 6.71 17.59 -11.63
CA VAL A 110 7.97 17.07 -11.10
C VAL A 110 8.42 17.98 -9.97
N ILE A 111 8.60 17.40 -8.77
CA ILE A 111 9.00 18.13 -7.58
C ILE A 111 10.39 17.65 -7.13
N PRO A 112 11.41 18.53 -7.07
CA PRO A 112 12.71 18.14 -6.56
C PRO A 112 12.70 18.02 -5.03
N LEU A 113 13.63 17.22 -4.50
CA LEU A 113 13.77 17.02 -3.05
C LEU A 113 14.00 18.34 -2.28
N SER A 114 14.69 19.31 -2.88
CA SER A 114 14.98 20.63 -2.30
C SER A 114 13.68 21.41 -1.99
N THR A 115 12.79 21.50 -2.97
CA THR A 115 11.46 22.13 -2.84
C THR A 115 10.59 21.41 -1.83
N LEU A 116 10.64 20.07 -1.77
CA LEU A 116 9.91 19.29 -0.76
C LEU A 116 10.34 19.61 0.68
N ARG A 117 11.61 19.98 0.90
CA ARG A 117 12.11 20.31 2.25
C ARG A 117 11.75 21.72 2.69
N THR A 118 11.64 22.65 1.75
CA THR A 118 11.35 24.07 2.05
C THR A 118 9.85 24.33 2.08
N ASP A 119 9.15 24.09 0.98
CA ASP A 119 7.77 24.56 0.76
C ASP A 119 6.74 23.62 1.38
N TYR A 120 7.07 22.33 1.44
CA TYR A 120 6.21 21.28 1.99
C TYR A 120 6.53 20.93 3.44
N ARG A 121 7.20 21.83 4.19
CA ARG A 121 7.41 21.67 5.64
C ARG A 121 6.10 21.81 6.44
N PRO A 122 5.21 22.78 6.16
CA PRO A 122 3.93 22.88 6.86
C PRO A 122 3.07 21.63 6.72
N TYR A 123 2.21 21.38 7.71
CA TYR A 123 1.30 20.23 7.68
C TYR A 123 0.24 20.35 6.59
N GLU A 124 -0.30 21.56 6.38
CA GLU A 124 -1.35 21.82 5.40
C GLU A 124 -0.89 21.61 3.96
N SER A 125 0.33 22.03 3.62
CA SER A 125 0.87 21.86 2.27
C SER A 125 1.10 20.39 1.93
N ARG A 126 1.56 19.57 2.89
CA ARG A 126 1.68 18.11 2.70
C ARG A 126 0.33 17.44 2.48
N ARG A 127 -0.70 17.88 3.19
CA ARG A 127 -2.08 17.37 3.01
C ARG A 127 -2.64 17.79 1.64
N ARG A 128 -2.37 19.03 1.21
CA ARG A 128 -2.78 19.52 -0.11
C ARG A 128 -2.11 18.74 -1.23
N LEU A 129 -0.80 18.48 -1.13
CA LEU A 129 -0.07 17.65 -2.09
C LEU A 129 -0.66 16.23 -2.19
N ALA A 130 -0.96 15.60 -1.04
CA ALA A 130 -1.58 14.27 -1.02
C ALA A 130 -3.00 14.23 -1.62
N ALA A 131 -3.70 15.38 -1.61
CA ALA A 131 -5.03 15.52 -2.18
C ALA A 131 -4.99 15.79 -3.68
N SER A 132 -4.03 16.60 -4.16
CA SER A 132 -3.93 17.00 -5.58
C SER A 132 -3.46 15.90 -6.51
N HIS A 133 -2.63 14.97 -6.02
CA HIS A 133 -2.04 13.90 -6.84
C HIS A 133 -2.46 12.51 -6.40
N ASP A 134 -2.71 11.62 -7.36
CA ASP A 134 -3.13 10.25 -7.09
C ASP A 134 -1.99 9.26 -6.97
N LEU A 135 -0.93 9.49 -7.76
CA LEU A 135 0.23 8.64 -7.80
C LEU A 135 1.52 9.44 -7.58
N PHE A 136 2.38 8.92 -6.72
CA PHE A 136 3.71 9.47 -6.48
C PHE A 136 4.77 8.47 -6.92
N ILE A 137 5.65 8.92 -7.81
CA ILE A 137 6.82 8.17 -8.25
C ILE A 137 8.04 8.90 -7.71
N ALA A 138 9.03 8.18 -7.23
CA ALA A 138 10.21 8.73 -6.60
C ALA A 138 11.45 7.98 -7.06
N ASP A 139 12.61 8.64 -7.08
CA ASP A 139 13.86 7.92 -7.30
C ASP A 139 14.08 6.88 -6.17
N ARG A 140 14.53 5.68 -6.53
CA ARG A 140 14.92 4.65 -5.56
C ARG A 140 15.86 5.17 -4.47
N ALA A 141 16.75 6.11 -4.81
CA ALA A 141 17.69 6.71 -3.86
C ALA A 141 17.03 7.59 -2.79
N ILE A 142 15.85 8.16 -3.06
CA ILE A 142 15.15 9.06 -2.12
C ILE A 142 14.07 8.34 -1.31
N VAL A 143 13.58 7.18 -1.73
CA VAL A 143 12.52 6.42 -1.02
C VAL A 143 12.76 6.29 0.50
N PRO A 144 13.97 6.01 1.01
CA PRO A 144 14.21 5.94 2.46
C PRO A 144 14.09 7.29 3.19
N LEU A 145 14.28 8.41 2.50
CA LEU A 145 14.23 9.76 3.08
C LEU A 145 12.81 10.32 3.12
N LEU A 146 11.94 9.89 2.20
CA LEU A 146 10.58 10.41 2.04
C LEU A 146 9.67 10.29 3.28
N PRO A 147 9.72 9.23 4.11
CA PRO A 147 8.95 9.17 5.35
C PRO A 147 9.23 10.33 6.31
N ARG A 148 10.47 10.85 6.34
CA ARG A 148 10.85 11.99 7.18
C ARG A 148 10.32 13.31 6.64
N VAL A 149 10.26 13.47 5.31
CA VAL A 149 9.84 14.71 4.65
C VAL A 149 8.31 14.80 4.52
N LEU A 150 7.68 13.79 3.92
CA LEU A 150 6.23 13.77 3.67
C LEU A 150 5.41 13.53 4.94
N GLY A 151 6.01 12.95 5.98
CA GLY A 151 5.39 12.73 7.28
C GLY A 151 4.31 11.65 7.31
N LYS A 152 3.81 11.36 8.52
CA LYS A 152 2.89 10.24 8.78
C LYS A 152 1.54 10.38 8.08
N ALA A 153 0.99 11.59 7.99
CA ALA A 153 -0.32 11.83 7.39
C ALA A 153 -0.37 11.43 5.92
N PHE A 154 0.71 11.65 5.18
CA PHE A 154 0.83 11.25 3.78
C PHE A 154 0.76 9.72 3.60
N TYR A 155 1.47 8.99 4.46
CA TYR A 155 1.48 7.51 4.45
C TYR A 155 0.18 6.90 5.00
N ALA A 156 -0.61 7.66 5.76
CA ALA A 156 -1.95 7.23 6.19
C ALA A 156 -2.92 7.14 5.00
N THR A 157 -2.79 8.02 4.00
CA THR A 157 -3.63 8.08 2.80
C THR A 157 -3.39 6.94 1.80
N LYS A 158 -2.47 6.00 2.08
CA LYS A 158 -2.08 4.88 1.19
C LYS A 158 -1.57 5.32 -0.19
N LYS A 159 -1.04 6.55 -0.31
CA LYS A 159 -0.42 7.11 -1.52
C LYS A 159 1.12 7.14 -1.39
N ALA A 160 1.72 6.04 -0.92
CA ALA A 160 3.17 6.03 -0.67
C ALA A 160 3.96 6.12 -2.01
N PRO A 161 5.08 6.87 -2.06
CA PRO A 161 5.83 7.02 -3.30
C PRO A 161 6.50 5.70 -3.74
N ILE A 162 6.50 5.46 -5.05
CA ILE A 162 7.03 4.25 -5.65
C ILE A 162 8.44 4.51 -6.17
N GLY A 163 9.40 3.68 -5.75
CA GLY A 163 10.78 3.76 -6.21
C GLY A 163 10.93 3.32 -7.66
N VAL A 164 11.38 4.22 -8.52
CA VAL A 164 11.80 3.97 -9.92
C VAL A 164 13.25 4.38 -10.08
N ASP A 165 14.00 3.62 -10.87
CA ASP A 165 15.42 3.89 -11.13
C ASP A 165 15.54 4.83 -12.35
N PHE A 166 15.56 6.14 -12.14
CA PHE A 166 15.66 7.14 -13.22
C PHE A 166 17.04 7.21 -13.87
N SER A 167 18.07 6.63 -13.24
CA SER A 167 19.42 6.59 -13.79
C SER A 167 19.58 5.65 -15.00
N ARG A 168 18.61 4.77 -15.28
CA ARG A 168 18.69 3.77 -16.37
C ARG A 168 17.89 4.23 -17.58
N VAL A 169 18.40 3.98 -18.79
CA VAL A 169 17.77 4.39 -20.07
C VAL A 169 16.37 3.77 -20.28
N GLY A 170 16.06 2.66 -19.61
CA GLY A 170 14.73 2.00 -19.62
C GLY A 170 13.70 2.54 -18.62
N TRP A 171 13.91 3.71 -18.01
CA TRP A 171 12.97 4.28 -17.03
C TRP A 171 11.53 4.48 -17.56
N PRO A 172 11.27 4.81 -18.84
CA PRO A 172 9.89 5.02 -19.31
C PRO A 172 9.05 3.74 -19.28
N GLU A 173 9.66 2.60 -19.58
CA GLU A 173 8.99 1.29 -19.52
C GLU A 173 8.67 0.91 -18.07
N GLN A 174 9.57 1.22 -17.15
CA GLN A 174 9.32 1.02 -15.72
C GLN A 174 8.17 1.88 -15.22
N VAL A 175 8.07 3.14 -15.67
CA VAL A 175 6.95 4.02 -15.33
C VAL A 175 5.64 3.47 -15.91
N ARG A 176 5.63 3.04 -17.18
CA ARG A 176 4.44 2.40 -17.79
C ARG A 176 3.99 1.17 -17.01
N LYS A 177 4.94 0.34 -16.58
CA LYS A 177 4.65 -0.82 -15.74
C LYS A 177 4.02 -0.40 -14.40
N VAL A 178 4.51 0.65 -13.78
CA VAL A 178 3.95 1.18 -12.52
C VAL A 178 2.53 1.71 -12.72
N LEU A 179 2.27 2.43 -13.82
CA LEU A 179 0.94 2.96 -14.14
C LEU A 179 -0.08 1.84 -14.42
N GLY A 180 0.34 0.77 -15.09
CA GLY A 180 -0.48 -0.42 -15.33
C GLY A 180 -0.55 -1.40 -14.16
N SER A 181 0.05 -1.08 -13.00
CA SER A 181 0.06 -1.98 -11.85
C SER A 181 -0.84 -1.50 -10.71
N ALA A 182 -1.47 -2.45 -10.02
CA ALA A 182 -2.03 -2.23 -8.70
C ALA A 182 -0.96 -2.35 -7.60
N PHE A 183 -1.25 -1.81 -6.42
CA PHE A 183 -0.30 -1.75 -5.31
C PHE A 183 -0.74 -2.65 -4.15
N LEU A 184 0.18 -3.51 -3.73
CA LEU A 184 0.03 -4.34 -2.52
C LEU A 184 0.93 -3.82 -1.42
N TYR A 185 0.32 -3.42 -0.30
CA TYR A 185 1.01 -2.94 0.89
C TYR A 185 1.09 -4.03 1.96
N LEU A 186 2.22 -4.73 2.02
CA LEU A 186 2.49 -5.72 3.07
C LEU A 186 3.07 -5.03 4.32
N ARG A 187 2.15 -4.53 5.16
CA ARG A 187 2.48 -3.98 6.49
C ARG A 187 2.61 -5.12 7.52
N SER A 188 2.82 -4.76 8.78
CA SER A 188 2.84 -5.70 9.93
C SER A 188 1.45 -6.27 10.29
N GLY A 189 0.48 -6.25 9.37
CA GLY A 189 -0.87 -6.73 9.57
C GLY A 189 -1.12 -8.03 8.80
N THR A 190 -2.23 -8.70 9.13
CA THR A 190 -2.70 -9.89 8.40
C THR A 190 -3.56 -9.53 7.20
N CYS A 191 -4.23 -8.38 7.21
CA CYS A 191 -5.07 -7.93 6.11
C CYS A 191 -4.37 -6.89 5.23
N SER A 192 -4.56 -7.00 3.92
CA SER A 192 -4.05 -6.05 2.92
C SER A 192 -5.13 -5.81 1.87
N GLY A 193 -5.37 -4.54 1.54
CA GLY A 193 -6.32 -4.16 0.49
C GLY A 193 -5.60 -3.76 -0.80
N ILE A 194 -6.02 -4.33 -1.92
CA ILE A 194 -5.53 -4.07 -3.27
C ILE A 194 -6.67 -3.40 -4.05
N LYS A 195 -6.40 -2.29 -4.75
CA LYS A 195 -7.38 -1.67 -5.63
C LYS A 195 -7.40 -2.42 -6.96
N VAL A 196 -8.57 -2.92 -7.37
CA VAL A 196 -8.70 -3.81 -8.54
C VAL A 196 -9.55 -3.22 -9.67
N GLY A 197 -10.37 -2.21 -9.39
CA GLY A 197 -11.18 -1.56 -10.41
C GLY A 197 -11.95 -0.35 -9.88
N ARG A 198 -12.55 0.38 -10.82
CA ARG A 198 -13.55 1.43 -10.59
C ARG A 198 -14.92 0.91 -11.03
N LEU A 199 -15.99 1.50 -10.49
CA LEU A 199 -17.36 1.23 -10.94
C LEU A 199 -17.59 1.56 -12.42
N ASP A 200 -16.82 2.52 -12.98
CA ASP A 200 -16.94 2.92 -14.39
C ASP A 200 -16.48 1.85 -15.39
N MET A 201 -15.79 0.81 -14.90
CA MET A 201 -15.29 -0.28 -15.73
C MET A 201 -16.34 -1.36 -15.93
N GLU A 202 -16.23 -2.08 -17.06
CA GLU A 202 -17.06 -3.24 -17.34
C GLU A 202 -16.81 -4.39 -16.35
N GLU A 203 -17.87 -5.12 -16.01
CA GLU A 203 -17.82 -6.20 -15.01
C GLU A 203 -16.82 -7.29 -15.41
N GLU A 204 -16.74 -7.64 -16.69
CA GLU A 204 -15.78 -8.64 -17.22
C GLU A 204 -14.32 -8.21 -17.04
N VAL A 205 -14.04 -6.92 -17.30
CA VAL A 205 -12.72 -6.31 -17.13
C VAL A 205 -12.29 -6.34 -15.65
N ILE A 206 -13.23 -6.09 -14.74
CA ILE A 206 -12.97 -6.17 -13.29
C ILE A 206 -12.66 -7.61 -12.89
N VAL A 207 -13.38 -8.61 -13.42
CA VAL A 207 -13.12 -10.03 -13.14
C VAL A 207 -11.72 -10.41 -13.59
N ASP A 208 -11.30 -10.02 -14.79
CA ASP A 208 -9.95 -10.29 -15.31
C ASP A 208 -8.86 -9.63 -14.43
N ASN A 209 -9.08 -8.38 -14.02
CA ASN A 209 -8.19 -7.69 -13.09
C ASN A 209 -8.10 -8.40 -11.73
N VAL A 210 -9.22 -8.89 -11.19
CA VAL A 210 -9.24 -9.61 -9.90
C VAL A 210 -8.45 -10.91 -10.01
N MET A 211 -8.65 -11.69 -11.07
CA MET A 211 -7.92 -12.94 -11.28
C MET A 211 -6.41 -12.72 -11.38
N ALA A 212 -5.98 -11.77 -12.23
CA ALA A 212 -4.58 -11.39 -12.36
C ALA A 212 -3.99 -10.86 -11.04
N ALA A 213 -4.75 -10.04 -10.31
CA ALA A 213 -4.35 -9.52 -9.01
C ALA A 213 -4.15 -10.64 -7.98
N VAL A 214 -5.01 -11.66 -7.97
CA VAL A 214 -4.90 -12.80 -7.05
C VAL A 214 -3.64 -13.62 -7.36
N GLU A 215 -3.40 -13.96 -8.62
CA GLU A 215 -2.20 -14.72 -9.04
C GLU A 215 -0.92 -14.02 -8.61
N GLU A 216 -0.79 -12.75 -8.98
CA GLU A 216 0.39 -11.93 -8.70
C GLU A 216 0.55 -11.63 -7.21
N ALA A 217 -0.56 -11.45 -6.48
CA ALA A 217 -0.52 -11.21 -5.04
C ALA A 217 -0.03 -12.46 -4.30
N VAL A 218 -0.48 -13.66 -4.70
CA VAL A 218 -0.07 -14.91 -4.06
C VAL A 218 1.41 -15.19 -4.31
N GLU A 219 1.93 -14.90 -5.49
CA GLU A 219 3.37 -15.07 -5.76
C GLU A 219 4.25 -14.15 -4.89
N LYS A 220 3.77 -12.93 -4.61
CA LYS A 220 4.49 -11.94 -3.80
C LYS A 220 4.35 -12.15 -2.29
N VAL A 221 3.40 -12.97 -1.85
CA VAL A 221 3.20 -13.32 -0.45
C VAL A 221 4.17 -14.42 -0.03
N PRO A 222 4.86 -14.29 1.12
CA PRO A 222 5.72 -15.36 1.61
C PRO A 222 4.90 -16.62 1.91
N LYS A 223 5.42 -17.77 1.48
CA LYS A 223 4.75 -19.08 1.55
C LYS A 223 3.53 -19.25 0.63
N LYS A 224 3.31 -18.32 -0.32
CA LYS A 224 2.29 -18.43 -1.38
C LYS A 224 0.90 -18.79 -0.83
N TRP A 225 0.21 -19.76 -1.43
CA TRP A 225 -1.12 -20.23 -1.05
C TRP A 225 -1.23 -20.71 0.41
N ALA A 226 -0.17 -21.28 0.99
CA ALA A 226 -0.20 -21.77 2.37
C ALA A 226 -0.42 -20.65 3.40
N ASN A 227 -0.06 -19.41 3.05
CA ASN A 227 -0.27 -18.26 3.92
C ASN A 227 -1.58 -17.52 3.66
N VAL A 228 -2.32 -17.84 2.60
CA VAL A 228 -3.60 -17.19 2.32
C VAL A 228 -4.67 -17.81 3.22
N ARG A 229 -5.39 -16.96 3.96
CA ARG A 229 -6.52 -17.36 4.80
C ARG A 229 -7.83 -17.13 4.08
N ALA A 230 -8.04 -15.92 3.57
CA ALA A 230 -9.27 -15.55 2.89
C ALA A 230 -9.04 -14.40 1.91
N LEU A 231 -9.81 -14.38 0.84
CA LEU A 231 -9.94 -13.32 -0.15
C LEU A 231 -11.37 -12.80 -0.10
N HIS A 232 -11.52 -11.50 0.14
CA HIS A 232 -12.83 -10.85 0.11
C HIS A 232 -12.81 -9.68 -0.87
N LEU A 233 -13.88 -9.49 -1.61
CA LEU A 233 -14.10 -8.34 -2.48
C LEU A 233 -14.97 -7.32 -1.77
N LYS A 234 -14.55 -6.07 -1.71
CA LYS A 234 -15.21 -5.01 -0.94
C LYS A 234 -15.17 -3.68 -1.70
N ALA A 235 -16.28 -2.94 -1.69
CA ALA A 235 -16.31 -1.49 -1.96
C ALA A 235 -15.97 -0.70 -0.69
N VAL A 236 -15.58 0.57 -0.78
CA VAL A 236 -15.19 1.39 0.40
C VAL A 236 -16.16 1.26 1.58
N ASP A 237 -17.49 1.34 1.32
CA ASP A 237 -18.51 1.18 2.36
C ASP A 237 -19.40 -0.07 2.23
N SER A 238 -19.12 -0.99 1.31
CA SER A 238 -19.93 -2.20 1.18
C SER A 238 -19.53 -3.28 2.18
N VAL A 239 -20.41 -4.29 2.27
CA VAL A 239 -20.09 -5.59 2.87
C VAL A 239 -19.02 -6.29 2.01
N ALA A 240 -18.13 -7.01 2.67
CA ALA A 240 -17.08 -7.78 2.02
C ALA A 240 -17.62 -9.15 1.57
N LEU A 241 -17.62 -9.39 0.25
CA LEU A 241 -18.05 -10.65 -0.34
C LEU A 241 -16.88 -11.65 -0.35
N PRO A 242 -16.99 -12.82 0.30
CA PRO A 242 -15.94 -13.82 0.28
C PRO A 242 -15.85 -14.47 -1.11
N ILE A 243 -14.65 -14.45 -1.70
CA ILE A 243 -14.33 -15.17 -2.93
C ILE A 243 -13.71 -16.53 -2.58
N TYR A 244 -12.82 -16.51 -1.59
CA TYR A 244 -12.08 -17.68 -1.15
C TYR A 244 -11.94 -17.61 0.36
N GLN A 245 -12.27 -18.69 1.04
CA GLN A 245 -12.05 -18.79 2.47
C GLN A 245 -11.56 -20.19 2.76
N VAL A 246 -10.40 -20.28 3.40
CA VAL A 246 -10.03 -21.54 4.02
C VAL A 246 -10.81 -21.64 5.32
N VAL A 247 -11.62 -22.69 5.43
CA VAL A 247 -12.26 -23.05 6.69
C VAL A 247 -11.14 -23.20 7.72
N PRO A 248 -11.17 -22.45 8.84
CA PRO A 248 -10.22 -22.69 9.90
C PRO A 248 -10.43 -24.12 10.38
N GLU A 249 -9.45 -24.99 10.21
CA GLU A 249 -9.43 -26.21 10.99
C GLU A 249 -9.35 -25.78 12.45
N LEU A 250 -10.40 -26.08 13.22
CA LEU A 250 -10.45 -25.85 14.66
C LEU A 250 -9.35 -26.67 15.32
N GLY A 251 -8.14 -26.11 15.41
CA GLY A 251 -6.99 -26.85 15.90
C GLY A 251 -5.68 -26.06 15.98
N MET A 252 -5.71 -24.72 15.91
CA MET A 252 -4.53 -23.95 16.28
C MET A 252 -4.35 -24.02 17.80
N LYS A 253 -3.72 -25.10 18.28
CA LYS A 253 -2.90 -25.04 19.48
C LYS A 253 -1.94 -23.88 19.26
N ILE A 254 -2.21 -22.78 19.95
CA ILE A 254 -1.18 -21.79 20.22
C ILE A 254 -0.17 -22.58 21.05
N GLU A 255 0.92 -23.03 20.43
CA GLU A 255 2.08 -23.48 21.18
C GLU A 255 2.58 -22.24 21.92
N VAL A 256 2.06 -22.08 23.14
CA VAL A 256 2.71 -21.27 24.16
C VAL A 256 4.07 -21.92 24.34
N PRO A 257 5.19 -21.23 24.08
CA PRO A 257 6.49 -21.78 24.41
C PRO A 257 6.46 -22.09 25.90
N GLU A 258 6.52 -23.38 26.26
CA GLU A 258 6.74 -23.79 27.63
C GLU A 258 8.03 -23.11 28.08
N ILE A 259 7.86 -22.16 29.00
CA ILE A 259 8.98 -21.61 29.75
C ILE A 259 9.46 -22.80 30.58
N ILE A 260 10.56 -23.42 30.14
CA ILE A 260 11.22 -24.50 30.87
C ILE A 260 11.63 -23.90 32.21
N GLY A 261 10.85 -24.22 33.24
CA GLY A 261 11.18 -23.96 34.63
C GLY A 261 12.42 -24.77 34.97
N SER A 262 13.54 -24.10 35.14
CA SER A 262 14.57 -24.56 36.07
C SER A 262 14.23 -23.90 37.41
N GLY A 263 13.83 -24.74 38.36
CA GLY A 263 13.74 -24.34 39.74
C GLY A 263 15.16 -24.15 40.28
N GLU A 264 15.44 -22.96 40.76
CA GLU A 264 16.36 -22.75 41.86
C GLU A 264 15.60 -21.99 42.93
N VAL A 265 15.44 -22.67 44.06
CA VAL A 265 14.89 -22.14 45.30
C VAL A 265 16.05 -21.44 46.00
N ILE A 266 15.95 -20.14 46.21
CA ILE A 266 16.71 -19.44 47.24
C ILE A 266 15.72 -18.52 47.95
N ASP A 267 15.48 -18.81 49.22
CA ASP A 267 14.59 -18.09 50.11
C ASP A 267 15.13 -16.68 50.45
N GLU A 268 14.17 -15.79 50.65
CA GLU A 268 14.12 -14.57 51.48
C GLU A 268 15.24 -13.51 51.39
N GLU A 269 14.90 -12.32 50.88
CA GLU A 269 14.69 -11.10 51.70
C GLU A 269 14.39 -9.87 50.82
N GLY A 270 13.49 -9.00 51.28
CA GLY A 270 13.46 -7.58 50.91
C GLY A 270 12.66 -7.20 49.66
N GLY A 271 11.39 -6.81 49.87
CA GLY A 271 10.53 -6.31 48.80
C GLY A 271 10.98 -4.98 48.19
N CYS A 272 10.69 -4.80 46.91
CA CYS A 272 10.22 -3.52 46.39
C CYS A 272 9.47 -3.74 45.07
N TRP A 273 8.21 -3.31 45.05
CA TRP A 273 7.33 -3.34 43.90
C TRP A 273 7.63 -2.12 43.02
N CYS A 274 7.93 -2.30 41.73
CA CYS A 274 7.90 -1.20 40.76
C CYS A 274 7.50 -1.70 39.35
N PRO A 275 6.47 -1.11 38.73
CA PRO A 275 5.98 -1.52 37.42
C PRO A 275 6.87 -1.00 36.29
N TRP A 276 7.00 -1.82 35.24
CA TRP A 276 7.56 -1.47 33.94
C TRP A 276 7.08 -0.10 33.43
N LYS A 277 7.96 0.90 33.42
CA LYS A 277 7.85 2.06 32.52
C LYS A 277 9.04 2.08 31.58
N ARG A 278 8.71 2.04 30.29
CA ARG A 278 9.58 2.29 29.16
C ARG A 278 10.30 3.62 29.35
N GLY A 279 11.62 3.57 29.23
CA GLY A 279 12.32 4.28 28.16
C GLY A 279 12.29 5.81 28.22
N ILE A 280 13.33 6.32 28.88
CA ILE A 280 14.09 7.56 28.60
C ILE A 280 13.44 8.85 29.12
N CYS A 281 13.95 9.30 30.27
CA CYS A 281 14.15 10.71 30.56
C CYS A 281 15.61 10.86 31.00
N GLN A 282 16.45 11.46 30.13
CA GLN A 282 17.76 11.98 30.52
C GLN A 282 17.51 13.26 31.34
N CYS A 283 18.05 13.30 32.56
CA CYS A 283 18.28 14.52 33.32
C CYS A 283 19.66 14.40 33.97
N GLU A 284 20.32 15.54 34.02
CA GLU A 284 21.74 15.77 34.25
C GLU A 284 22.27 15.21 35.57
N CYS A 285 23.54 14.78 35.53
CA CYS A 285 24.34 14.48 36.70
C CYS A 285 24.76 15.80 37.37
N GLN A 286 24.47 15.94 38.67
CA GLN A 286 25.13 16.91 39.54
C GLN A 286 26.50 16.34 39.95
N GLU A 287 27.56 17.08 39.71
CA GLU A 287 28.81 17.00 40.46
C GLU A 287 28.63 17.81 41.75
N GLU A 288 28.80 17.15 42.90
CA GLU A 288 29.15 17.80 44.18
C GLU A 288 30.68 17.81 44.27
N GLU A 289 31.28 18.99 44.42
CA GLU A 289 32.56 19.20 45.10
C GLU A 289 32.37 20.29 46.16
N GLU A 290 33.15 20.12 47.23
CA GLU A 290 33.13 20.79 48.55
C GLU A 290 33.01 22.32 48.59
#